data_AF-A0A5M6ZJU9-F1
#
_entry.id   AF-A0A5M6ZJU9-F1
#
_cell.length_a   1.000
_cell.length_b   1.000
_cell.length_c   1.000
_cell.angle_alpha   90.00
_cell.angle_beta   90.00
_cell.angle_gamma   90.00
#
_symmetry.space_group_name_H-M   'P 1'
#
loop_
_entity.id
_entity.type
_entity.pdbx_description
1 polymer ?
#
loop_
_entity_poly.entity_id
_entity_poly.type
_entity_poly.pdbx_seq_one_letter_code
_entity_poly.pdbx_strand_id
1 'polypeptide(L)'
;MLALILALTLAGGLPGTEVICTLLAESEQPDGERGPDRLLADCPAGLPEAADIQLAADSALAAISLPLPEPSRRWGPPPHIEIAENLVMVRHEAGWAPALGQILVRAEPLMPVSAVEMGARHMACALALRPDSAGVPVDPEVHCASGRQTRRVSRVTNPAMQDAATRMRLAPVEMLYCLDEQVAVRALVVYRDSSARNSEGQIPISDINALPNLCVTPD
;
A
#
# COMPACT_ATOMS: atom_id res chain seq x y z
N MET A 1 -23.39 48.46 -36.00
CA MET A 1 -22.80 48.26 -34.67
C MET A 1 -22.86 46.78 -34.34
N LEU A 2 -21.77 46.04 -34.57
CA LEU A 2 -21.65 44.64 -34.17
C LEU A 2 -21.31 44.59 -32.68
N ALA A 3 -22.16 43.95 -31.88
CA ALA A 3 -21.86 43.58 -30.51
C ALA A 3 -21.26 42.17 -30.51
N LEU A 4 -19.95 42.09 -30.27
CA LEU A 4 -19.20 40.86 -30.08
C LEU A 4 -19.45 40.39 -28.64
N ILE A 5 -20.32 39.38 -28.47
CA ILE A 5 -20.53 38.73 -27.16
C ILE A 5 -19.43 37.67 -27.02
N LEU A 6 -18.39 38.01 -26.26
CA LEU A 6 -17.39 37.05 -25.78
C LEU A 6 -18.07 36.16 -24.73
N ALA A 7 -18.41 34.93 -25.11
CA ALA A 7 -18.80 33.91 -24.15
C ALA A 7 -17.53 33.35 -23.48
N LEU A 8 -17.18 33.90 -22.31
CA LEU A 8 -16.26 33.22 -21.39
C LEU A 8 -16.99 31.99 -20.82
N THR A 9 -16.76 30.83 -21.42
CA THR A 9 -17.07 29.55 -20.77
C THR A 9 -16.06 29.34 -19.64
N LEU A 10 -16.44 29.76 -18.44
CA LEU A 10 -15.82 29.32 -17.19
C LEU A 10 -16.02 27.81 -17.09
N ALA A 11 -15.04 27.03 -17.55
CA ALA A 11 -14.91 25.63 -17.20
C ALA A 11 -14.43 25.54 -15.75
N GLY A 12 -15.31 25.89 -14.81
CA GLY A 12 -15.12 25.57 -13.40
C GLY A 12 -15.35 24.07 -13.24
N GLY A 13 -14.27 23.29 -13.21
CA GLY A 13 -14.34 21.89 -12.79
C GLY A 13 -14.98 21.82 -11.41
N LEU A 14 -16.01 20.98 -11.26
CA LEU A 14 -16.64 20.78 -9.96
C LEU A 14 -15.60 20.16 -9.00
N PRO A 15 -15.48 20.67 -7.76
CA PRO A 15 -14.64 20.04 -6.75
C PRO A 15 -15.12 18.59 -6.54
N GLY A 16 -14.16 17.66 -6.43
CA GLY A 16 -14.45 16.22 -6.33
C GLY A 16 -14.59 15.50 -7.68
N THR A 17 -14.11 16.09 -8.77
CA THR A 17 -13.93 15.33 -10.03
C THR A 17 -12.73 14.39 -9.88
N GLU A 18 -12.96 13.11 -10.12
CA GLU A 18 -11.92 12.06 -10.10
C GLU A 18 -11.56 11.62 -11.53
N VAL A 19 -10.28 11.41 -11.77
CA VAL A 19 -9.74 10.87 -13.01
C VAL A 19 -8.82 9.71 -12.68
N ILE A 20 -9.05 8.57 -13.34
CA ILE A 20 -8.25 7.36 -13.14
C ILE A 20 -7.18 7.33 -14.24
N CYS A 21 -5.91 7.40 -13.84
CA CYS A 21 -4.77 7.18 -14.72
C CYS A 21 -4.29 5.74 -14.56
N THR A 22 -3.92 5.10 -15.67
CA THR A 22 -3.29 3.77 -15.62
C THR A 22 -1.88 3.92 -15.08
N LEU A 23 -1.47 3.07 -14.14
CA LEU A 23 -0.13 3.06 -13.58
C LEU A 23 0.72 1.99 -14.27
N LEU A 24 1.89 2.37 -14.72
CA LEU A 24 2.86 1.50 -15.37
C LEU A 24 4.12 1.44 -14.53
N ALA A 25 4.61 0.21 -14.31
CA ALA A 25 5.83 -0.04 -13.56
C ALA A 25 6.98 -0.40 -14.50
N GLU A 26 8.12 0.27 -14.33
CA GLU A 26 9.36 -0.09 -14.98
C GLU A 26 10.32 -0.69 -13.95
N SER A 27 10.86 -1.88 -14.26
CA SER A 27 11.88 -2.56 -13.47
C SER A 27 13.03 -2.97 -14.39
N GLU A 28 14.27 -2.70 -13.97
CA GLU A 28 15.48 -3.20 -14.61
C GLU A 28 15.66 -4.70 -14.37
N GLN A 29 15.10 -5.23 -13.28
CA GLN A 29 15.15 -6.66 -12.95
C GLN A 29 13.86 -7.38 -13.34
N PRO A 30 13.96 -8.52 -14.05
CA PRO A 30 12.79 -9.27 -14.53
C PRO A 30 12.04 -10.03 -13.44
N ASP A 31 12.62 -10.20 -12.24
CA ASP A 31 12.05 -10.99 -11.15
C ASP A 31 11.10 -10.18 -10.23
N GLY A 32 11.10 -8.85 -10.31
CA GLY A 32 10.19 -7.97 -9.56
C GLY A 32 10.37 -7.98 -8.03
N GLU A 33 11.32 -8.75 -7.49
CA GLU A 33 11.49 -8.93 -6.03
C GLU A 33 11.90 -7.63 -5.31
N ARG A 34 12.54 -6.71 -6.04
CA ARG A 34 12.99 -5.41 -5.53
C ARG A 34 11.93 -4.31 -5.68
N GLY A 35 10.86 -4.58 -6.40
CA GLY A 35 9.86 -3.58 -6.81
C GLY A 35 10.26 -2.81 -8.07
N PRO A 36 9.50 -1.75 -8.40
CA PRO A 36 9.79 -0.91 -9.55
C PRO A 36 10.94 0.05 -9.28
N ASP A 37 11.73 0.32 -10.32
CA ASP A 37 12.69 1.42 -10.33
C ASP A 37 11.99 2.75 -10.61
N ARG A 38 10.92 2.70 -11.42
CA ARG A 38 10.12 3.87 -11.79
C ARG A 38 8.64 3.52 -11.92
N LEU A 39 7.80 4.51 -11.66
CA LEU A 39 6.37 4.49 -11.93
C LEU A 39 6.04 5.58 -12.94
N LEU A 40 5.17 5.26 -13.89
CA LEU A 40 4.66 6.17 -14.91
C LEU A 40 3.13 6.16 -14.87
N ALA A 41 2.50 7.27 -15.20
CA ALA A 41 1.05 7.37 -15.36
C ALA A 41 0.71 7.52 -16.84
N ASP A 42 -0.40 6.91 -17.25
CA ASP A 42 -1.06 7.16 -18.54
C ASP A 42 -2.49 7.65 -18.24
N CYS A 43 -2.68 8.97 -18.27
CA CYS A 43 -3.93 9.62 -17.96
C CYS A 43 -4.80 9.84 -19.21
N PRO A 44 -6.14 9.78 -19.11
CA PRO A 44 -7.04 9.95 -20.25
C PRO A 44 -6.84 11.28 -21.00
N ALA A 45 -6.44 11.20 -22.28
CA ALA A 45 -6.19 12.37 -23.13
C ALA A 45 -7.46 13.13 -23.59
N GLY A 46 -8.65 12.54 -23.43
CA GLY A 46 -9.91 13.08 -23.94
C GLY A 46 -10.55 14.18 -23.10
N LEU A 47 -9.88 14.63 -22.03
CA LEU A 47 -10.40 15.64 -21.09
C LEU A 47 -9.85 17.04 -21.43
N PRO A 48 -10.61 18.12 -21.19
CA PRO A 48 -10.13 19.49 -21.42
C PRO A 48 -8.83 19.83 -20.70
N GLU A 49 -8.58 19.18 -19.56
CA GLU A 49 -7.42 19.41 -18.68
C GLU A 49 -6.44 18.23 -18.70
N ALA A 50 -6.48 17.38 -19.74
CA ALA A 50 -5.66 16.17 -19.82
C ALA A 50 -4.16 16.42 -19.63
N ALA A 51 -3.63 17.51 -20.19
CA ALA A 51 -2.22 17.88 -20.05
C ALA A 51 -1.86 18.23 -18.59
N ASP A 52 -2.75 18.95 -17.89
CA ASP A 52 -2.54 19.33 -16.49
C ASP A 52 -2.64 18.11 -15.56
N ILE A 53 -3.59 17.20 -15.84
CA ILE A 53 -3.75 15.94 -15.10
C ILE A 53 -2.49 15.07 -15.25
N GLN A 54 -2.02 14.88 -16.50
CA GLN A 54 -0.83 14.09 -16.79
C GLN A 54 0.40 14.69 -16.11
N LEU A 55 0.60 16.01 -16.22
CA LEU A 55 1.73 16.70 -15.58
C LEU A 55 1.70 16.55 -14.06
N ALA A 56 0.52 16.67 -13.44
CA ALA A 56 0.35 16.49 -12.00
C ALA A 56 0.63 15.03 -11.57
N ALA A 57 0.14 14.04 -12.34
CA ALA A 57 0.41 12.63 -12.10
C ALA A 57 1.90 12.32 -12.21
N ASP A 58 2.57 12.79 -13.27
CA ASP A 58 4.00 12.62 -13.47
C ASP A 58 4.83 13.26 -12.34
N SER A 59 4.45 14.47 -11.93
CA SER A 59 5.10 15.16 -10.81
C SER A 59 4.93 14.41 -9.49
N ALA A 60 3.75 13.86 -9.22
CA ALA A 60 3.50 13.07 -8.02
C ALA A 60 4.32 11.77 -8.03
N LEU A 61 4.33 11.04 -9.15
CA LEU A 61 5.11 9.80 -9.26
C LEU A 61 6.62 10.04 -9.18
N ALA A 62 7.12 11.15 -9.73
CA ALA A 62 8.53 11.53 -9.64
C ALA A 62 8.98 11.87 -8.19
N ALA A 63 8.05 12.26 -7.31
CA ALA A 63 8.35 12.51 -5.90
C ALA A 63 8.49 11.23 -5.08
N ILE A 64 7.98 10.08 -5.56
CA ILE A 64 8.01 8.82 -4.82
C ILE A 64 9.45 8.33 -4.67
N SER A 65 9.83 7.98 -3.45
CA SER A 65 11.16 7.42 -3.17
C SER A 65 11.29 5.98 -3.67
N LEU A 66 11.87 5.81 -4.86
CA LEU A 66 12.29 4.53 -5.44
C LEU A 66 13.81 4.53 -5.70
N PRO A 67 14.48 3.35 -5.72
CA PRO A 67 13.95 2.01 -5.50
C PRO A 67 13.59 1.74 -4.03
N LEU A 68 12.90 0.63 -3.78
CA LEU A 68 12.57 0.21 -2.41
C LEU A 68 13.84 -0.21 -1.65
N PRO A 69 13.89 -0.02 -0.31
CA PRO A 69 14.93 -0.57 0.53
C PRO A 69 15.07 -2.08 0.37
N GLU A 70 16.29 -2.59 0.49
CA GLU A 70 16.55 -4.02 0.44
C GLU A 70 15.80 -4.74 1.58
N PRO A 71 15.11 -5.85 1.27
CA PRO A 71 14.34 -6.59 2.26
C PRO A 71 15.25 -7.27 3.29
N SER A 72 14.84 -7.23 4.55
CA SER A 72 15.55 -7.93 5.61
C SER A 72 15.37 -9.44 5.47
N ARG A 73 16.45 -10.15 5.12
CA ARG A 73 16.47 -11.63 5.10
C ARG A 73 16.36 -12.27 6.49
N ARG A 74 16.34 -11.47 7.55
CA ARG A 74 16.26 -11.94 8.95
C ARG A 74 14.96 -12.69 9.22
N TRP A 75 13.87 -12.30 8.55
CA TRP A 75 12.52 -12.78 8.87
C TRP A 75 11.97 -13.80 7.87
N GLY A 76 12.69 -14.06 6.79
CA GLY A 76 12.29 -14.98 5.75
C GLY A 76 12.70 -14.50 4.35
N PRO A 77 12.07 -15.05 3.31
CA PRO A 77 12.20 -14.54 1.95
C PRO A 77 11.69 -13.09 1.85
N PRO A 78 12.11 -12.34 0.82
CA PRO A 78 11.57 -11.00 0.56
C PRO A 78 10.05 -11.05 0.40
N PRO A 79 9.31 -10.02 0.86
CA PRO A 79 7.87 -9.95 0.60
C PRO A 79 7.63 -9.77 -0.90
N HIS A 80 6.48 -10.27 -1.35
CA HIS A 80 6.03 -10.02 -2.73
C HIS A 80 5.72 -8.53 -2.89
N ILE A 81 6.05 -7.96 -4.05
CA ILE A 81 5.75 -6.56 -4.34
C ILE A 81 4.59 -6.52 -5.33
N GLU A 82 3.49 -5.91 -4.90
CA GLU A 82 2.35 -5.57 -5.74
C GLU A 82 2.40 -4.09 -6.10
N ILE A 83 1.97 -3.77 -7.30
CA ILE A 83 1.91 -2.40 -7.81
C ILE A 83 0.45 -2.11 -8.14
N ALA A 84 -0.05 -0.95 -7.71
CA ALA A 84 -1.40 -0.54 -8.04
C ALA A 84 -1.56 -0.43 -9.57
N GLU A 85 -2.71 -0.84 -10.09
CA GLU A 85 -2.99 -0.71 -11.52
C GLU A 85 -3.31 0.73 -11.92
N ASN A 86 -3.70 1.56 -10.94
CA ASN A 86 -4.27 2.88 -11.18
C ASN A 86 -3.74 3.90 -10.18
N LEU A 87 -3.62 5.14 -10.65
CA LEU A 87 -3.47 6.34 -9.85
C LEU A 87 -4.74 7.19 -10.04
N VAL A 88 -5.49 7.41 -8.96
CA VAL A 88 -6.66 8.29 -8.96
C VAL A 88 -6.19 9.71 -8.69
N MET A 89 -6.51 10.63 -9.59
CA MET A 89 -6.27 12.07 -9.48
C MET A 89 -7.58 12.78 -9.15
N VAL A 90 -7.55 13.71 -8.20
CA VAL A 90 -8.70 14.49 -7.73
C VAL A 90 -8.46 15.96 -7.99
N ARG A 91 -9.50 16.66 -8.45
CA ARG A 91 -9.47 18.12 -8.59
C ARG A 91 -9.64 18.81 -7.23
N HIS A 92 -8.65 19.60 -6.85
CA HIS A 92 -8.65 20.51 -5.71
C HIS A 92 -8.57 21.98 -6.18
N GLU A 93 -8.72 22.93 -5.25
CA GLU A 93 -8.65 24.38 -5.54
C GLU A 93 -7.30 24.78 -6.17
N ALA A 94 -6.20 24.15 -5.74
CA ALA A 94 -4.84 24.43 -6.22
C ALA A 94 -4.48 23.71 -7.53
N GLY A 95 -5.30 22.75 -8.00
CA GLY A 95 -4.98 21.93 -9.17
C GLY A 95 -5.37 20.46 -8.99
N TRP A 96 -4.73 19.58 -9.77
CA TRP A 96 -4.90 18.13 -9.66
C TRP A 96 -3.87 17.56 -8.69
N ALA A 97 -4.30 16.66 -7.82
CA ALA A 97 -3.41 15.92 -6.91
C ALA A 97 -3.88 14.46 -6.80
N PRO A 98 -3.03 13.52 -6.38
CA PRO A 98 -3.47 12.17 -6.08
C PRO A 98 -4.54 12.14 -5.00
N ALA A 99 -5.49 11.21 -5.11
CA ALA A 99 -6.42 10.90 -4.03
C ALA A 99 -5.66 10.41 -2.79
N LEU A 100 -6.14 10.80 -1.61
CA LEU A 100 -5.57 10.42 -0.31
C LEU A 100 -5.64 8.90 -0.09
N GLY A 101 -4.66 8.34 0.62
CA GLY A 101 -4.72 6.96 1.08
C GLY A 101 -4.39 5.89 0.02
N GLN A 102 -3.98 6.28 -1.18
CA GLN A 102 -3.62 5.31 -2.22
C GLN A 102 -2.24 4.69 -1.94
N ILE A 103 -2.18 3.36 -1.81
CA ILE A 103 -0.92 2.61 -1.80
C ILE A 103 -0.58 2.26 -3.25
N LEU A 104 0.53 2.78 -3.76
CA LEU A 104 0.98 2.58 -5.15
C LEU A 104 1.94 1.40 -5.27
N VAL A 105 2.75 1.16 -4.24
CA VAL A 105 3.60 -0.02 -4.13
C VAL A 105 3.33 -0.68 -2.79
N ARG A 106 2.89 -1.93 -2.82
CA ARG A 106 2.55 -2.72 -1.63
C ARG A 106 3.55 -3.85 -1.48
N ALA A 107 4.22 -3.92 -0.35
CA ALA A 107 4.97 -5.11 0.03
C ALA A 107 4.04 -6.05 0.79
N GLU A 108 3.64 -7.15 0.14
CA GLU A 108 2.80 -8.16 0.74
C GLU A 108 3.54 -8.91 1.85
N PRO A 109 3.05 -8.83 3.09
CA PRO A 109 3.72 -9.43 4.22
C PRO A 109 3.63 -10.94 4.16
N LEU A 110 4.77 -11.61 4.33
CA LEU A 110 4.84 -13.05 4.43
C LEU A 110 4.81 -13.51 5.89
N MET A 111 4.16 -14.65 6.15
CA MET A 111 4.22 -15.25 7.48
C MET A 111 5.64 -15.75 7.75
N PRO A 112 6.31 -15.31 8.83
CA PRO A 112 7.66 -15.79 9.14
C PRO A 112 7.68 -17.30 9.33
N VAL A 113 8.65 -17.99 8.74
CA VAL A 113 8.79 -19.46 8.87
C VAL A 113 8.86 -19.87 10.34
N SER A 114 9.58 -19.10 11.16
CA SER A 114 9.67 -19.34 12.61
C SER A 114 8.30 -19.24 13.31
N ALA A 115 7.40 -18.38 12.87
CA ALA A 115 6.02 -18.32 13.38
C ALA A 115 5.25 -19.60 13.03
N VAL A 116 5.44 -20.11 11.81
CA VAL A 116 4.84 -21.36 11.32
C VAL A 116 5.39 -22.56 12.09
N GLU A 117 6.69 -22.64 12.32
CA GLU A 117 7.31 -23.68 13.16
C GLU A 117 6.79 -23.64 14.60
N MET A 118 6.53 -22.43 15.11
CA MET A 118 5.85 -22.23 16.38
C MET A 118 4.35 -22.54 16.35
N GLY A 119 3.79 -23.03 15.24
CA GLY A 119 2.39 -23.45 15.12
C GLY A 119 1.41 -22.35 14.74
N ALA A 120 1.85 -21.13 14.41
CA ALA A 120 0.97 -20.14 13.81
C ALA A 120 0.61 -20.55 12.37
N ARG A 121 -0.62 -20.30 11.95
CA ARG A 121 -1.09 -20.54 10.56
C ARG A 121 -1.90 -19.38 10.00
N HIS A 122 -2.44 -18.56 10.88
CA HIS A 122 -3.17 -17.34 10.56
C HIS A 122 -2.51 -16.18 11.29
N MET A 123 -2.38 -15.06 10.58
CA MET A 123 -1.91 -13.79 11.10
C MET A 123 -2.84 -12.72 10.54
N ALA A 124 -3.37 -11.85 11.38
CA ALA A 124 -4.09 -10.66 10.99
C ALA A 124 -3.36 -9.47 11.61
N CYS A 125 -3.08 -8.42 10.85
CA CYS A 125 -2.36 -7.26 11.36
C CYS A 125 -3.07 -5.98 10.97
N ALA A 126 -3.11 -5.02 11.90
CA ALA A 126 -3.42 -3.64 11.62
C ALA A 126 -2.12 -2.86 11.39
N LEU A 127 -2.16 -1.93 10.45
CA LEU A 127 -1.07 -1.03 10.10
C LEU A 127 -1.58 0.41 10.11
N ALA A 128 -0.86 1.33 10.76
CA ALA A 128 -1.02 2.76 10.52
C ALA A 128 0.17 3.28 9.71
N LEU A 129 -0.12 3.83 8.54
CA LEU A 129 0.87 4.39 7.61
C LEU A 129 0.70 5.90 7.54
N ARG A 130 1.76 6.64 7.89
CA ARG A 130 1.82 8.11 7.82
C ARG A 130 2.95 8.49 6.86
N PRO A 131 2.66 8.72 5.57
CA PRO A 131 3.72 8.97 4.60
C PRO A 131 4.31 10.38 4.75
N ASP A 132 5.58 10.51 4.39
CA ASP A 132 6.19 11.80 4.10
C ASP A 132 5.83 12.30 2.67
N SER A 133 6.40 13.44 2.28
CA SER A 133 6.19 14.02 0.94
C SER A 133 6.73 13.16 -0.20
N ALA A 134 7.54 12.13 0.08
CA ALA A 134 8.05 11.17 -0.89
C ALA A 134 7.25 9.86 -0.89
N GLY A 135 6.09 9.84 -0.21
CA GLY A 135 5.23 8.66 -0.14
C GLY A 135 5.78 7.54 0.76
N VAL A 136 6.82 7.81 1.56
CA VAL A 136 7.46 6.81 2.44
C VAL A 136 6.77 6.81 3.79
N PRO A 137 6.24 5.67 4.27
CA PRO A 137 5.70 5.58 5.64
C PRO A 137 6.78 5.92 6.68
N VAL A 138 6.56 6.96 7.45
CA VAL A 138 7.41 7.36 8.59
C VAL A 138 6.89 6.66 9.84
N ASP A 139 7.76 5.92 10.51
CA ASP A 139 7.47 5.19 11.75
C ASP A 139 6.13 4.42 11.71
N PRO A 140 5.94 3.47 10.76
CA PRO A 140 4.65 2.77 10.66
C PRO A 140 4.35 2.04 11.98
N GLU A 141 3.10 2.06 12.40
CA GLU A 141 2.67 1.29 13.59
C GLU A 141 2.04 0.00 13.15
N VAL A 142 2.40 -1.10 13.81
CA VAL A 142 1.95 -2.44 13.43
C VAL A 142 1.51 -3.25 14.65
N HIS A 143 0.33 -3.84 14.55
CA HIS A 143 -0.19 -4.76 15.57
C HIS A 143 -0.70 -6.05 14.92
N CYS A 144 -0.02 -7.18 15.16
CA CYS A 144 -0.44 -8.48 14.66
C CYS A 144 -1.06 -9.38 15.74
N ALA A 145 -2.18 -9.99 15.39
CA ALA A 145 -2.80 -11.12 16.09
C ALA A 145 -2.63 -12.41 15.28
N SER A 146 -2.32 -13.51 15.95
CA SER A 146 -2.20 -14.83 15.30
C SER A 146 -3.11 -15.85 15.97
N GLY A 147 -3.50 -16.89 15.22
CA GLY A 147 -4.27 -18.01 15.75
C GLY A 147 -3.56 -18.77 16.90
N ARG A 148 -2.27 -18.47 17.12
CA ARG A 148 -1.51 -18.92 18.30
C ARG A 148 -0.86 -17.73 19.00
N GLN A 149 -1.66 -17.03 19.79
CA GLN A 149 -1.25 -15.80 20.46
C GLN A 149 -0.28 -16.09 21.62
N THR A 150 1.02 -16.02 21.31
CA THR A 150 2.10 -16.10 22.31
C THR A 150 3.06 -14.95 22.10
N ARG A 151 3.73 -14.49 23.18
CA ARG A 151 4.76 -13.44 23.09
C ARG A 151 5.88 -13.78 22.10
N ARG A 152 6.18 -15.08 21.90
CA ARG A 152 7.22 -15.52 20.95
C ARG A 152 6.78 -15.34 19.51
N VAL A 153 5.53 -15.64 19.19
CA VAL A 153 4.96 -15.44 17.84
C VAL A 153 4.85 -13.94 17.52
N SER A 154 4.40 -13.10 18.45
CA SER A 154 4.33 -11.64 18.23
C SER A 154 5.70 -11.00 17.99
N ARG A 155 6.77 -11.52 18.63
CA ARG A 155 8.15 -11.04 18.44
C ARG A 155 8.74 -11.27 17.05
N VAL A 156 8.14 -12.15 16.25
CA VAL A 156 8.57 -12.40 14.87
C VAL A 156 7.57 -11.85 13.85
N THR A 157 6.28 -11.87 14.16
CA THR A 157 5.22 -11.40 13.25
C THR A 157 5.16 -9.88 13.17
N ASN A 158 5.19 -9.15 14.30
CA ASN A 158 5.16 -7.68 14.26
C ASN A 158 6.38 -7.10 13.51
N PRO A 159 7.64 -7.52 13.77
CA PRO A 159 8.77 -6.96 13.04
C PRO A 159 8.80 -7.33 11.55
N ALA A 160 8.30 -8.51 11.16
CA ALA A 160 8.21 -8.88 9.75
C ALA A 160 7.17 -8.03 9.01
N MET A 161 6.03 -7.76 9.64
CA MET A 161 5.01 -6.86 9.09
C MET A 161 5.49 -5.40 9.09
N GLN A 162 6.25 -4.98 10.10
CA GLN A 162 6.91 -3.67 10.13
C GLN A 162 7.88 -3.50 8.95
N ASP A 163 8.70 -4.52 8.67
CA ASP A 163 9.63 -4.52 7.53
C ASP A 163 8.86 -4.35 6.21
N ALA A 164 7.78 -5.10 6.01
CA ALA A 164 6.90 -4.93 4.84
C ALA A 164 6.29 -3.52 4.77
N ALA A 165 5.76 -2.99 5.88
CA ALA A 165 5.16 -1.65 5.94
C ALA A 165 6.15 -0.56 5.49
N THR A 166 7.41 -0.62 5.93
CA THR A 166 8.44 0.37 5.54
C THR A 166 8.79 0.36 4.04
N ARG A 167 8.47 -0.73 3.34
CA ARG A 167 8.67 -0.89 1.90
C ARG A 167 7.45 -0.50 1.07
N MET A 168 6.33 -0.14 1.71
CA MET A 168 5.18 0.40 0.98
C MET A 168 5.46 1.81 0.48
N ARG A 169 4.81 2.21 -0.62
CA ARG A 169 4.81 3.59 -1.12
C ARG A 169 3.38 4.05 -1.33
N LEU A 170 3.05 5.18 -0.74
CA LEU A 170 1.77 5.83 -0.89
C LEU A 170 1.86 6.97 -1.90
N ALA A 171 0.74 7.33 -2.50
CA ALA A 171 0.67 8.50 -3.37
C ALA A 171 1.00 9.76 -2.55
N PRO A 172 1.97 10.57 -2.99
CA PRO A 172 2.35 11.77 -2.26
C PRO A 172 1.28 12.85 -2.42
N VAL A 173 0.93 13.47 -1.29
CA VAL A 173 -0.08 14.52 -1.18
C VAL A 173 0.43 15.59 -0.20
N GLU A 174 -0.05 16.82 -0.32
CA GLU A 174 0.46 17.95 0.47
C GLU A 174 -0.04 17.98 1.93
N MET A 175 -0.92 17.05 2.31
CA MET A 175 -1.52 17.00 3.64
C MET A 175 -1.07 15.76 4.43
N LEU A 176 -0.86 15.94 5.73
CA LEU A 176 -0.59 14.84 6.65
C LEU A 176 -1.85 14.00 6.82
N TYR A 177 -1.72 12.69 6.65
CA TYR A 177 -2.80 11.74 6.90
C TYR A 177 -2.27 10.44 7.51
N CYS A 178 -3.19 9.63 8.03
CA CYS A 178 -2.91 8.29 8.51
C CYS A 178 -3.84 7.31 7.79
N LEU A 179 -3.25 6.31 7.12
CA LEU A 179 -3.99 5.22 6.50
C LEU A 179 -3.98 4.02 7.46
N ASP A 180 -5.18 3.57 7.85
CA ASP A 180 -5.39 2.35 8.62
C ASP A 180 -5.68 1.20 7.65
N GLU A 181 -4.83 0.19 7.64
CA GLU A 181 -4.92 -0.97 6.76
C GLU A 181 -4.92 -2.25 7.57
N GLN A 182 -5.76 -3.22 7.17
CA GLN A 182 -5.80 -4.54 7.80
C GLN A 182 -5.43 -5.63 6.80
N VAL A 183 -4.45 -6.45 7.16
CA VAL A 183 -3.95 -7.54 6.29
C VAL A 183 -4.09 -8.87 7.00
N ALA A 184 -4.63 -9.87 6.30
CA ALA A 184 -4.73 -11.24 6.78
C ALA A 184 -3.86 -12.17 5.92
N VAL A 185 -2.96 -12.91 6.57
CA VAL A 185 -2.02 -13.83 5.95
C VAL A 185 -2.27 -15.25 6.46
N ARG A 186 -2.30 -16.20 5.53
CA ARG A 186 -2.43 -17.63 5.83
C ARG A 186 -1.20 -18.40 5.34
N ALA A 187 -0.64 -19.23 6.21
CA ALA A 187 0.40 -20.17 5.83
C ALA A 187 -0.19 -21.55 5.49
N LEU A 188 0.23 -22.10 4.34
CA LEU A 188 -0.02 -23.49 3.99
C LEU A 188 1.21 -24.32 4.36
N VAL A 189 1.01 -25.38 5.17
CA VAL A 189 2.09 -26.29 5.57
C VAL A 189 1.91 -27.62 4.86
N VAL A 190 2.88 -28.00 4.03
CA VAL A 190 2.87 -29.26 3.29
C VAL A 190 3.72 -30.28 4.05
N TYR A 191 3.08 -31.33 4.56
CA TYR A 191 3.75 -32.44 5.24
C TYR A 191 4.14 -33.53 4.23
N ARG A 192 5.38 -34.02 4.31
CA ARG A 192 5.90 -35.06 3.42
C ARG A 192 5.33 -36.45 3.75
N ASP A 193 4.89 -36.68 4.99
CA ASP A 193 4.24 -37.91 5.44
C ASP A 193 2.78 -37.69 5.82
N SER A 194 1.90 -38.55 5.30
CA SER A 194 0.44 -38.48 5.47
C SER A 194 -0.05 -38.82 6.89
N SER A 195 0.80 -39.37 7.76
CA SER A 195 0.48 -39.71 9.14
C SER A 195 0.33 -38.48 10.07
N ALA A 196 0.83 -37.30 9.66
CA ALA A 196 0.69 -36.05 10.42
C ALA A 196 -0.65 -35.31 10.18
N ARG A 197 -1.43 -35.71 9.16
CA ARG A 197 -2.71 -35.04 8.78
C ARG A 197 -3.75 -34.99 9.90
N ASN A 198 -3.73 -35.97 10.81
CA ASN A 198 -4.77 -36.11 11.84
C ASN A 198 -4.60 -35.13 13.02
N SER A 199 -3.67 -34.17 12.93
CA SER A 199 -3.44 -33.15 13.96
C SER A 199 -3.84 -31.73 13.54
N GLU A 200 -4.42 -31.54 12.35
CA GLU A 200 -5.12 -30.31 11.97
C GLU A 200 -6.48 -30.26 12.69
N GLY A 201 -6.45 -30.19 14.03
CA GLY A 201 -7.56 -29.60 14.76
C GLY A 201 -7.82 -28.20 14.20
N GLN A 202 -9.08 -27.78 14.15
CA GLN A 202 -9.49 -26.46 13.68
C GLN A 202 -8.60 -25.38 14.28
N ILE A 203 -7.65 -24.85 13.50
CA ILE A 203 -6.77 -23.80 13.96
C ILE A 203 -7.60 -22.52 13.95
N PRO A 204 -7.78 -21.84 15.09
CA PRO A 204 -8.63 -20.67 15.15
C PRO A 204 -8.09 -19.60 14.20
N ILE A 205 -8.99 -19.07 13.37
CA ILE A 205 -8.72 -17.92 12.51
C ILE A 205 -8.59 -16.71 13.43
N SER A 206 -7.56 -15.88 13.21
CA SER A 206 -7.43 -14.61 13.93
C SER A 206 -8.67 -13.75 13.64
N ASP A 207 -9.35 -13.27 14.67
CA ASP A 207 -10.47 -12.34 14.50
C ASP A 207 -9.94 -10.96 14.08
N ILE A 208 -10.25 -10.56 12.85
CA ILE A 208 -9.81 -9.27 12.30
C ILE A 208 -10.48 -8.11 13.04
N ASN A 209 -11.67 -8.32 13.61
CA ASN A 209 -12.41 -7.29 14.34
C ASN A 209 -11.81 -7.02 15.74
N ALA A 210 -10.88 -7.86 16.20
CA ALA A 210 -10.17 -7.66 17.45
C ALA A 210 -8.93 -6.77 17.29
N LEU A 211 -8.61 -6.32 16.07
CA LEU A 211 -7.47 -5.44 15.82
C LEU A 211 -7.80 -3.98 16.19
N PRO A 212 -6.84 -3.25 16.77
CA PRO A 212 -7.04 -1.84 17.10
C PRO A 212 -7.09 -0.99 15.82
N ASN A 213 -7.84 0.11 15.85
CA ASN A 213 -7.64 1.21 14.92
C ASN A 213 -6.40 2.00 15.37
N LEU A 214 -5.38 2.04 14.52
CA LEU A 214 -4.08 2.62 14.86
C LEU A 214 -3.95 4.11 14.45
N CYS A 215 -4.91 4.63 13.69
CA CYS A 215 -4.92 6.03 13.26
C CYS A 215 -5.69 6.97 14.20
N VAL A 216 -6.28 6.45 15.28
CA VAL A 216 -6.91 7.29 16.31
C VAL A 216 -5.83 8.15 16.97
N THR A 217 -5.98 9.46 16.90
CA THR A 217 -5.10 10.41 17.60
C THR A 217 -5.20 10.13 19.10
N PRO A 218 -4.08 9.99 19.83
CA PRO A 218 -4.15 9.91 21.28
C PRO A 218 -4.74 11.22 21.82
N ASP A 219 -5.79 11.10 22.64
CA ASP A 219 -6.38 12.22 23.39
C ASP A 219 -5.34 12.97 24.24
#